data_AF-A0A1E8PM38-F1
#
_entry.id   AF-A0A1E8PM38-F1
#
_cell.length_a   1.000
_cell.length_b   1.000
_cell.length_c   1.000
_cell.angle_alpha   90.00
_cell.angle_beta   90.00
_cell.angle_gamma   90.00
#
_symmetry.space_group_name_H-M   'P 1'
#
loop_
_entity.id
_entity.type
_entity.pdbx_description
1 polymer ?
#
loop_
_entity_poly.entity_id
_entity_poly.type
_entity_poly.pdbx_seq_one_letter_code
_entity_poly.pdbx_strand_id
1 'polypeptide(L)'
;MINIKRAGALACALALAGCAGTGGNSNHAADKRSLQMPGKRLAEAAVAATWYNPPSEFPGMCLTQFNDGSLRFDGGFAFFNPGRWTYDAATSELRLQLAPTPSLGLAHAQTALHQNLLRVEAARNTLVYAVKADTQAIGLGGFVFYRDIPCPARRG
;
A
#
# COMPACT_ATOMS: atom_id res chain seq x y z
N MET A 1 8.07 72.69 -27.40
CA MET A 1 8.56 72.28 -28.73
C MET A 1 10.04 71.98 -28.62
N ILE A 2 10.45 70.75 -28.93
CA ILE A 2 11.64 70.35 -29.73
C ILE A 2 11.71 68.83 -29.62
N ASN A 3 11.47 68.19 -30.76
CA ASN A 3 11.56 66.75 -30.98
C ASN A 3 13.01 66.37 -31.25
N ILE A 4 13.51 65.27 -30.69
CA ILE A 4 14.68 64.56 -31.21
C ILE A 4 14.25 63.14 -31.60
N LYS A 5 14.35 62.86 -32.89
CA LYS A 5 14.16 61.56 -33.54
C LYS A 5 15.51 60.89 -33.79
N ARG A 6 15.45 59.56 -33.98
CA ARG A 6 16.39 58.59 -34.62
C ARG A 6 16.96 57.59 -33.60
N ALA A 7 16.55 56.32 -33.57
CA ALA A 7 16.58 55.23 -34.56
C ALA A 7 17.96 54.58 -34.73
N GLY A 8 18.02 53.27 -34.45
CA GLY A 8 19.00 52.34 -35.04
C GLY A 8 19.78 51.49 -34.03
N ALA A 9 19.42 50.22 -33.90
CA ALA A 9 20.25 49.08 -34.33
C ALA A 9 19.72 47.77 -33.73
N LEU A 10 19.42 46.82 -34.62
CA LEU A 10 19.10 45.43 -34.31
C LEU A 10 20.26 44.73 -33.58
N ALA A 11 19.92 43.87 -32.62
CA ALA A 11 20.74 42.72 -32.29
C ALA A 11 19.82 41.50 -32.09
N CYS A 12 19.80 40.64 -33.11
CA CYS A 12 19.27 39.28 -33.06
C CYS A 12 20.08 38.44 -32.08
N ALA A 13 19.40 37.70 -31.21
CA ALA A 13 19.91 36.44 -30.66
C ALA A 13 18.73 35.49 -30.41
N LEU A 14 18.35 34.79 -31.49
CA LEU A 14 17.58 33.55 -31.43
C LEU A 14 18.54 32.43 -31.04
N ALA A 15 18.35 31.83 -29.87
CA ALA A 15 18.89 30.51 -29.55
C ALA A 15 18.16 29.89 -28.35
N LEU A 16 16.96 29.37 -28.57
CA LEU A 16 16.50 28.19 -27.83
C LEU A 16 15.99 27.18 -28.88
N ALA A 17 16.93 26.36 -29.31
CA ALA A 17 16.67 25.13 -30.05
C ALA A 17 15.83 24.18 -29.18
N GLY A 18 14.97 23.42 -29.86
CA GLY A 18 13.82 22.76 -29.26
C GLY A 18 14.12 21.61 -28.30
N CYS A 19 13.21 21.45 -27.35
CA CYS A 19 12.89 20.15 -26.78
C CYS A 19 11.60 19.64 -27.44
N ALA A 20 11.70 19.25 -28.71
CA ALA A 20 10.68 18.43 -29.33
C ALA A 20 10.97 16.96 -28.96
N GLY A 21 10.13 16.43 -28.08
CA GLY A 21 9.62 15.06 -28.09
C GLY A 21 10.62 13.91 -28.24
N THR A 22 10.83 13.20 -27.13
CA THR A 22 10.75 11.75 -27.15
C THR A 22 9.69 11.33 -26.12
N GLY A 23 8.55 10.88 -26.65
CA GLY A 23 7.63 10.06 -25.90
C GLY A 23 8.38 8.83 -25.40
N GLY A 24 8.53 8.75 -24.09
CA GLY A 24 8.90 7.52 -23.40
C GLY A 24 7.63 6.96 -22.80
N ASN A 25 7.31 5.71 -23.13
CA ASN A 25 6.25 4.93 -22.52
C ASN A 25 6.03 5.32 -21.06
N SER A 26 4.78 5.62 -20.72
CA SER A 26 4.23 5.42 -19.37
C SER A 26 4.22 3.92 -19.05
N ASN A 27 5.38 3.28 -19.10
CA ASN A 27 5.58 2.00 -18.46
C ASN A 27 5.50 2.32 -16.97
N HIS A 28 4.46 1.79 -16.34
CA HIS A 28 4.24 1.70 -14.91
C HIS A 28 5.45 1.11 -14.18
N ALA A 29 6.53 1.87 -14.07
CA ALA A 29 7.47 1.78 -12.98
C ALA A 29 6.93 2.71 -11.90
N ALA A 30 5.80 2.33 -11.30
CA ALA A 30 5.57 2.73 -9.92
C ALA A 30 6.83 2.34 -9.16
N ASP A 31 7.47 3.35 -8.59
CA ASP A 31 8.63 3.29 -7.71
C ASP A 31 8.79 1.92 -7.06
N LYS A 32 9.82 1.17 -7.45
CA LYS A 32 10.36 0.07 -6.65
C LYS A 32 11.11 0.63 -5.44
N ARG A 33 10.57 1.65 -4.75
CA ARG A 33 10.81 1.76 -3.31
C ARG A 33 10.16 0.50 -2.75
N SER A 34 10.97 -0.48 -2.38
CA SER A 34 10.52 -1.67 -1.68
C SER A 34 9.45 -1.25 -0.68
N LEU A 35 8.24 -1.77 -0.84
CA LEU A 35 7.14 -1.50 0.08
C LEU A 35 7.63 -1.90 1.47
N GLN A 36 7.93 -0.91 2.31
CA GLN A 36 8.61 -1.14 3.57
C GLN A 36 7.61 -0.86 4.68
N MET A 37 7.18 -1.93 5.35
CA MET A 37 6.46 -1.80 6.60
C MET A 37 7.37 -1.19 7.67
N PRO A 38 6.85 -0.36 8.59
CA PRO A 38 7.60 0.15 9.72
C PRO A 38 7.90 -0.98 10.72
N GLY A 39 8.81 -0.81 11.68
CA GLY A 39 9.06 -1.82 12.72
C GLY A 39 10.10 -2.88 12.33
N LYS A 40 10.03 -4.07 12.94
CA LYS A 40 11.05 -5.11 12.78
C LYS A 40 10.96 -5.72 11.38
N ARG A 41 12.12 -5.86 10.73
CA ARG A 41 12.24 -6.58 9.46
C ARG A 41 12.29 -8.08 9.75
N LEU A 42 11.46 -8.85 9.05
CA LEU A 42 11.50 -10.30 9.11
C LEU A 42 12.77 -10.84 8.44
N ALA A 43 13.22 -12.02 8.88
CA ALA A 43 14.43 -12.66 8.35
C ALA A 43 14.25 -13.18 6.91
N GLU A 44 13.02 -13.36 6.45
CA GLU A 44 12.71 -13.91 5.13
C GLU A 44 12.73 -12.81 4.05
N ALA A 45 13.66 -12.91 3.10
CA ALA A 45 13.95 -11.85 2.12
C ALA A 45 12.77 -11.49 1.20
N ALA A 46 11.78 -12.36 1.05
CA ALA A 46 10.60 -12.14 0.22
C ALA A 46 9.42 -11.51 0.97
N VAL A 47 9.45 -11.50 2.31
CA VAL A 47 8.32 -11.11 3.15
C VAL A 47 8.57 -9.74 3.77
N ALA A 48 7.62 -8.84 3.60
CA ALA A 48 7.64 -7.51 4.20
C ALA A 48 7.16 -7.54 5.65
N ALA A 49 6.07 -8.27 5.92
CA ALA A 49 5.55 -8.49 7.26
C ALA A 49 4.59 -9.70 7.29
N THR A 50 4.40 -10.26 8.50
CA THR A 50 3.39 -11.27 8.79
C THR A 50 2.50 -10.77 9.92
N TRP A 51 1.23 -11.12 9.80
CA TRP A 51 0.24 -10.91 10.83
C TRP A 51 -0.45 -12.24 11.08
N TYR A 52 -0.49 -12.66 12.35
CA TYR A 52 -0.92 -14.00 12.71
C TYR A 52 -2.00 -13.96 13.77
N ASN A 53 -3.11 -14.66 13.51
CA ASN A 53 -4.09 -15.00 14.52
C ASN A 53 -3.78 -16.44 15.01
N PRO A 54 -3.28 -16.62 16.25
CA PRO A 54 -2.98 -17.95 16.79
C PRO A 54 -4.21 -18.86 16.85
N PRO A 55 -4.02 -20.18 16.74
CA PRO A 55 -5.11 -21.13 16.83
C PRO A 55 -5.81 -21.02 18.20
N SER A 56 -7.13 -21.12 18.16
CA SER A 56 -7.98 -21.22 19.33
C SER A 56 -9.15 -22.14 18.97
N GLU A 57 -10.37 -21.63 18.83
CA GLU A 57 -11.52 -22.38 18.30
C GLU A 57 -11.37 -22.71 16.80
N PHE A 58 -10.61 -21.90 16.06
CA PHE A 58 -10.30 -22.10 14.65
C PHE A 58 -8.80 -22.37 14.44
N PRO A 59 -8.41 -23.01 13.32
CA PRO A 59 -7.00 -23.10 12.92
C PRO A 59 -6.36 -21.71 12.86
N GLY A 60 -5.06 -21.64 13.16
CA GLY A 60 -4.34 -20.37 13.10
C GLY A 60 -4.36 -19.78 11.68
N MET A 61 -4.60 -18.48 11.59
CA MET A 61 -4.72 -17.77 10.32
C MET A 61 -3.55 -16.82 10.12
N CYS A 62 -2.96 -16.87 8.94
CA CYS A 62 -1.85 -16.03 8.56
C CYS A 62 -2.25 -15.05 7.47
N LEU A 63 -1.79 -13.81 7.61
CA LEU A 63 -1.79 -12.79 6.58
C LEU A 63 -0.31 -12.45 6.29
N THR A 64 0.14 -12.78 5.08
CA THR A 64 1.50 -12.53 4.61
C THR A 64 1.51 -11.37 3.63
N GLN A 65 2.34 -10.36 3.92
CA GLN A 65 2.64 -9.25 3.03
C GLN A 65 4.00 -9.51 2.37
N PHE A 66 4.02 -9.66 1.06
CA PHE A 66 5.26 -9.88 0.31
C PHE A 66 5.86 -8.55 -0.18
N ASN A 67 7.17 -8.51 -0.34
CA ASN A 67 7.92 -7.31 -0.77
C ASN A 67 7.53 -6.81 -2.18
N ASP A 68 6.86 -7.64 -2.98
CA ASP A 68 6.33 -7.28 -4.30
C ASP A 68 4.93 -6.63 -4.25
N GLY A 69 4.37 -6.43 -3.06
CA GLY A 69 3.04 -5.86 -2.87
C GLY A 69 1.91 -6.88 -2.94
N SER A 70 2.20 -8.17 -3.13
CA SER A 70 1.19 -9.23 -3.01
C SER A 70 0.83 -9.51 -1.55
N LEU A 71 -0.44 -9.83 -1.33
CA LEU A 71 -1.00 -10.19 -0.04
C LEU A 71 -1.61 -11.59 -0.14
N ARG A 72 -1.38 -12.43 0.86
CA ARG A 72 -1.95 -13.78 0.92
C ARG A 72 -2.48 -14.10 2.32
N PHE A 73 -3.59 -14.80 2.33
CA PHE A 73 -4.20 -15.41 3.50
C PHE A 73 -4.04 -16.93 3.48
N ASP A 74 -3.68 -17.50 4.62
CA ASP A 74 -3.46 -18.94 4.83
C ASP A 74 -4.18 -19.37 6.12
N GLY A 75 -4.77 -20.58 6.15
CA GLY A 75 -5.48 -21.12 7.32
C GLY A 75 -6.87 -20.53 7.59
N GLY A 76 -7.26 -19.50 6.84
CA GLY A 76 -8.56 -18.83 6.87
C GLY A 76 -8.57 -17.67 5.88
N PHE A 77 -9.72 -17.03 5.65
CA PHE A 77 -9.85 -15.88 4.75
C PHE A 77 -9.32 -16.09 3.32
N ALA A 78 -9.19 -17.35 2.85
CA ALA A 78 -8.60 -17.66 1.55
C ALA A 78 -9.39 -17.09 0.36
N PHE A 79 -10.68 -16.77 0.56
CA PHE A 79 -11.52 -16.08 -0.43
C PHE A 79 -11.08 -14.63 -0.72
N PHE A 80 -10.23 -14.03 0.13
CA PHE A 80 -9.59 -12.74 -0.15
C PHE A 80 -8.34 -12.86 -1.03
N ASN A 81 -7.92 -14.08 -1.38
CA ASN A 81 -6.77 -14.31 -2.25
C ASN A 81 -7.15 -14.25 -3.74
N PRO A 82 -6.24 -13.76 -4.61
CA PRO A 82 -5.02 -13.02 -4.27
C PRO A 82 -5.35 -11.59 -3.83
N GLY A 83 -4.65 -11.09 -2.82
CA GLY A 83 -4.74 -9.69 -2.40
C GLY A 83 -3.56 -8.85 -2.86
N ARG A 84 -3.63 -7.55 -2.57
CA ARG A 84 -2.52 -6.59 -2.67
C ARG A 84 -2.43 -5.76 -1.40
N TRP A 85 -1.25 -5.23 -1.13
CA TRP A 85 -1.07 -4.29 -0.04
C TRP A 85 -0.15 -3.14 -0.44
N THR A 86 -0.36 -1.99 0.21
CA THR A 86 0.54 -0.84 0.14
C THR A 86 0.63 -0.18 1.52
N TYR A 87 1.70 0.58 1.74
CA TYR A 87 1.87 1.35 2.97
C TYR A 87 2.32 2.78 2.62
N ASP A 88 1.63 3.77 3.20
CA ASP A 88 2.00 5.17 3.12
C ASP A 88 2.63 5.61 4.46
N ALA A 89 3.94 5.87 4.44
CA ALA A 89 4.69 6.29 5.61
C ALA A 89 4.34 7.71 6.07
N ALA A 90 3.88 8.59 5.17
CA ALA A 90 3.54 9.97 5.53
C ALA A 90 2.27 10.03 6.41
N THR A 91 1.33 9.12 6.15
CA THR A 91 0.04 9.05 6.87
C THR A 91 -0.03 7.87 7.84
N SER A 92 0.98 6.99 7.86
CA SER A 92 0.97 5.73 8.62
C SER A 92 -0.21 4.82 8.26
N GLU A 93 -0.59 4.80 6.99
CA GLU A 93 -1.73 4.01 6.50
C GLU A 93 -1.27 2.73 5.81
N LEU A 94 -1.67 1.58 6.36
CA LEU A 94 -1.61 0.29 5.68
C LEU A 94 -2.91 0.06 4.92
N ARG A 95 -2.80 -0.26 3.63
CA ARG A 95 -3.94 -0.59 2.77
C ARG A 95 -3.89 -2.06 2.38
N LEU A 96 -4.96 -2.79 2.65
CA LEU A 96 -5.15 -4.17 2.20
C LEU A 96 -6.25 -4.19 1.15
N GLN A 97 -5.88 -4.34 -0.12
CA GLN A 97 -6.82 -4.54 -1.20
C GLN A 97 -7.09 -6.04 -1.35
N LEU A 98 -8.34 -6.42 -1.17
CA LEU A 98 -8.78 -7.81 -1.15
C LEU A 98 -9.40 -8.18 -2.49
N ALA A 99 -9.48 -9.47 -2.77
CA ALA A 99 -10.30 -9.96 -3.88
C ALA A 99 -11.76 -9.42 -3.75
N PRO A 100 -12.43 -9.12 -4.88
CA PRO A 100 -13.77 -8.52 -4.85
C PRO A 100 -14.74 -9.27 -3.92
N THR A 101 -15.25 -8.56 -2.91
CA THR A 101 -16.13 -9.14 -1.88
C THR A 101 -17.35 -8.23 -1.71
N PRO A 102 -18.52 -8.59 -2.27
CA PRO A 102 -19.71 -7.74 -2.28
C PRO A 102 -20.17 -7.27 -0.90
N SER A 103 -19.85 -8.02 0.15
CA SER A 103 -20.22 -7.73 1.54
C SER A 103 -19.11 -7.07 2.36
N LEU A 104 -17.99 -6.63 1.77
CA LEU A 104 -16.84 -6.15 2.56
C LEU A 104 -17.20 -4.99 3.49
N GLY A 105 -17.97 -4.02 2.98
CA GLY A 105 -18.45 -2.89 3.76
C GLY A 105 -19.38 -3.29 4.90
N LEU A 106 -20.25 -4.28 4.69
CA LEU A 106 -21.15 -4.79 5.73
C LEU A 106 -20.39 -5.62 6.77
N ALA A 107 -19.47 -6.47 6.33
CA ALA A 107 -18.65 -7.33 7.18
C ALA A 107 -17.69 -6.55 8.09
N HIS A 108 -17.43 -5.28 7.76
CA HIS A 108 -16.55 -4.38 8.52
C HIS A 108 -17.25 -3.08 8.92
N ALA A 109 -18.59 -3.06 8.94
CA ALA A 109 -19.38 -1.85 9.23
C ALA A 109 -19.14 -1.32 10.65
N GLN A 110 -18.76 -2.19 11.59
CA GLN A 110 -18.43 -1.83 12.96
C GLN A 110 -16.92 -1.65 13.12
N THR A 111 -16.36 -0.63 12.45
CA THR A 111 -14.92 -0.36 12.43
C THR A 111 -14.28 -0.28 13.82
N ALA A 112 -15.03 0.18 14.84
CA ALA A 112 -14.58 0.22 16.23
C ALA A 112 -14.24 -1.16 16.83
N LEU A 113 -14.81 -2.25 16.30
CA LEU A 113 -14.47 -3.62 16.71
C LEU A 113 -13.20 -4.14 16.03
N HIS A 114 -12.72 -3.44 15.01
CA HIS A 114 -11.54 -3.83 14.25
C HIS A 114 -10.35 -2.99 14.71
N GLN A 115 -9.49 -3.59 15.52
CA GLN A 115 -8.29 -2.91 16.03
C GLN A 115 -7.52 -2.22 14.89
N ASN A 116 -7.28 -0.92 15.05
CA ASN A 116 -6.55 -0.06 14.13
C ASN A 116 -7.18 0.11 12.72
N LEU A 117 -8.39 -0.37 12.45
CA LEU A 117 -9.08 -0.11 11.18
C LEU A 117 -9.59 1.34 11.16
N LEU A 118 -9.10 2.13 10.21
CA LEU A 118 -9.53 3.52 10.01
C LEU A 118 -10.81 3.61 9.20
N ARG A 119 -10.89 2.89 8.08
CA ARG A 119 -12.02 2.94 7.15
C ARG A 119 -12.04 1.77 6.17
N VAL A 120 -13.20 1.59 5.54
CA VAL A 120 -13.42 0.66 4.43
C VAL A 120 -13.65 1.46 3.15
N GLU A 121 -12.75 1.32 2.18
CA GLU A 121 -12.92 1.85 0.82
C GLU A 121 -13.64 0.80 -0.04
N ALA A 122 -14.95 0.65 0.18
CA ALA A 122 -15.75 -0.45 -0.39
C ALA A 122 -15.69 -0.51 -1.93
N ALA A 123 -15.72 0.64 -2.61
CA ALA A 123 -15.60 0.73 -4.07
C ALA A 123 -14.29 0.14 -4.63
N ARG A 124 -13.27 0.01 -3.78
CA ARG A 124 -11.95 -0.53 -4.14
C ARG A 124 -11.66 -1.89 -3.52
N ASN A 125 -12.60 -2.43 -2.73
CA ASN A 125 -12.39 -3.60 -1.87
C ASN A 125 -11.15 -3.47 -0.96
N THR A 126 -10.96 -2.27 -0.38
CA THR A 126 -9.76 -1.98 0.40
C THR A 126 -10.10 -1.68 1.86
N LEU A 127 -9.39 -2.33 2.77
CA LEU A 127 -9.36 -2.00 4.20
C LEU A 127 -8.15 -1.11 4.48
N VAL A 128 -8.35 -0.02 5.23
CA VAL A 128 -7.28 0.92 5.56
C VAL A 128 -7.07 0.97 7.07
N TYR A 129 -5.85 0.71 7.52
CA TYR A 129 -5.45 0.63 8.92
C TYR A 129 -4.44 1.71 9.29
N ALA A 130 -4.50 2.19 10.53
CA ALA A 130 -3.44 2.98 11.15
C ALA A 130 -2.36 2.04 11.67
N VAL A 131 -1.20 1.99 11.00
CA VAL A 131 -0.09 1.12 11.41
C VAL A 131 1.18 1.94 11.56
N LYS A 132 1.70 1.97 12.78
CA LYS A 132 2.98 2.58 13.15
C LYS A 132 4.01 1.49 13.45
N ALA A 133 5.23 1.88 13.82
CA ALA A 133 6.29 0.93 14.17
C ALA A 133 5.97 0.09 15.43
N ASP A 134 5.21 0.65 16.36
CA ASP A 134 4.82 0.05 17.64
C ASP A 134 3.44 -0.64 17.61
N THR A 135 2.72 -0.59 16.48
CA THR A 135 1.45 -1.30 16.32
C THR A 135 1.66 -2.81 16.46
N GLN A 136 1.00 -3.41 17.46
CA GLN A 136 1.15 -4.83 17.78
C GLN A 136 0.12 -5.73 17.12
N ALA A 137 -1.04 -5.21 16.71
CA ALA A 137 -2.11 -6.02 16.13
C ALA A 137 -3.04 -5.21 15.23
N ILE A 138 -3.77 -5.91 14.37
CA ILE A 138 -4.88 -5.38 13.57
C ILE A 138 -6.08 -6.32 13.67
N GLY A 139 -7.30 -5.79 13.50
CA GLY A 139 -8.53 -6.57 13.49
C GLY A 139 -9.08 -6.79 12.07
N LEU A 140 -9.43 -8.02 11.71
CA LEU A 140 -10.05 -8.36 10.42
C LEU A 140 -11.19 -9.37 10.63
N GLY A 141 -12.39 -9.07 10.15
CA GLY A 141 -13.53 -9.99 10.20
C GLY A 141 -13.84 -10.58 11.60
N GLY A 142 -13.62 -9.81 12.67
CA GLY A 142 -13.81 -10.25 14.05
C GLY A 142 -12.59 -10.94 14.72
N PHE A 143 -11.51 -11.16 13.97
CA PHE A 143 -10.29 -11.77 14.49
C PHE A 143 -9.18 -10.75 14.70
N VAL A 144 -8.34 -10.98 15.70
CA VAL A 144 -7.14 -10.16 15.99
C VAL A 144 -5.92 -10.84 15.41
N PHE A 145 -5.20 -10.15 14.54
CA PHE A 145 -3.94 -10.60 13.97
C PHE A 145 -2.79 -9.85 14.62
N TYR A 146 -1.91 -10.57 15.27
CA TYR A 146 -0.74 -10.04 15.95
C TYR A 146 0.45 -9.94 15.00
N ARG A 147 1.17 -8.84 15.10
CA ARG A 147 2.34 -8.53 14.29
C ARG A 147 3.56 -9.32 14.74
N ASP A 148 4.47 -9.57 13.81
CA ASP A 148 5.81 -10.13 14.05
C ASP A 148 5.81 -11.53 14.70
N ILE A 149 4.65 -12.16 14.81
CA ILE A 149 4.56 -13.59 15.07
C ILE A 149 4.72 -14.31 13.72
N PRO A 150 5.71 -15.21 13.60
CA PRO A 150 5.93 -15.92 12.35
C PRO A 150 4.74 -16.82 12.06
N CYS A 151 4.29 -16.79 10.81
CA CYS A 151 3.31 -17.76 10.35
C CYS A 151 3.91 -19.16 10.34
N PRO A 152 3.18 -20.21 10.76
CA PRO A 152 3.66 -21.58 10.67
C PRO A 152 4.04 -21.93 9.23
N ALA A 153 5.14 -22.68 9.08
CA ALA A 153 5.49 -23.25 7.77
C ALA A 153 4.34 -24.13 7.29
N ARG A 154 3.98 -24.01 6.01
CA ARG A 154 3.00 -24.91 5.40
C ARG A 154 3.52 -26.35 5.51
N ARG A 155 2.73 -27.23 6.10
CA ARG A 155 2.91 -28.67 5.87
C ARG A 155 2.34 -28.95 4.48
N GLY A 156 3.20 -29.40 3.58
CA GLY A 156 2.85 -29.75 2.20
C GLY A 156 1.90 -30.94 2.13
#